data_AF-A0AAV1AFV4-F1
#
_entry.id   AF-A0AAV1AFV4-F1
#
_cell.length_a   1.000
_cell.length_b   1.000
_cell.length_c   1.000
_cell.angle_alpha   90.00
_cell.angle_beta   90.00
_cell.angle_gamma   90.00
#
_symmetry.space_group_name_H-M   'P 1'
#
loop_
_entity.id
_entity.type
_entity.pdbx_description
1 polymer ?
#
loop_
_entity_poly.entity_id
_entity_poly.type
_entity_poly.pdbx_seq_one_letter_code
_entity_poly.pdbx_strand_id
1 'polypeptide(L)'
;MVLPFSKHILSQNPFLTKLPPLLTILNGHLYSHQFNPFPQKFSTSSSGHCERLSWERSTQEILLQKLKFALRNHQSQEALETFHDFRRLYGYPEVQLSNQVIVQLCYSSNHVLVRKSFDLALKVVQENSGLIHVDTFTKLALSLARMQMSSPASVILRLMLDKGFVPCMQFLSLIVFHIVKTEIGTQIVSNYLSQVCDFYSSLKDKKALFKPDTLVFNLALDACVRY
;
A
#
# COMPACT_ATOMS: atom_id res chain seq x y z
N MET A 1 18.58 16.07 13.86
CA MET A 1 17.69 17.23 14.06
C MET A 1 16.59 17.12 13.00
N VAL A 2 15.42 16.64 13.40
CA VAL A 2 14.31 16.26 12.48
C VAL A 2 13.37 17.46 12.33
N LEU A 3 13.17 17.95 11.11
CA LEU A 3 12.24 19.05 10.82
C LEU A 3 10.85 18.48 10.42
N PRO A 4 9.74 19.02 10.97
CA PRO A 4 8.39 18.57 10.65
C PRO A 4 7.85 19.31 9.41
N PHE A 5 7.71 18.61 8.29
CA PHE A 5 7.24 19.17 7.01
C PHE A 5 5.70 19.17 6.82
N SER A 6 4.92 18.84 7.84
CA SER A 6 3.48 18.56 7.66
C SER A 6 2.54 19.77 7.77
N LYS A 7 3.01 21.02 7.82
CA LYS A 7 2.10 22.18 8.07
C LYS A 7 2.13 23.35 7.09
N HIS A 8 3.01 23.40 6.08
CA HIS A 8 3.16 24.63 5.28
C HIS A 8 2.72 24.60 3.81
N ILE A 9 2.18 23.50 3.28
CA ILE A 9 1.70 23.45 1.87
C ILE A 9 0.19 23.72 1.74
N LEU A 10 -0.53 23.92 2.84
CA LEU A 10 -2.01 24.05 2.84
C LEU A 10 -2.56 25.48 2.65
N SER A 11 -1.75 26.51 2.44
CA SER A 11 -2.24 27.91 2.55
C SER A 11 -2.31 28.74 1.27
N GLN A 12 -1.87 28.28 0.09
CA GLN A 12 -1.84 29.16 -1.10
C GLN A 12 -2.22 28.47 -2.43
N ASN A 13 -3.38 27.83 -2.49
CA ASN A 13 -3.99 27.46 -3.78
C ASN A 13 -5.52 27.59 -3.71
N PRO A 14 -6.13 28.61 -4.35
CA PRO A 14 -7.59 28.82 -4.31
C PRO A 14 -8.40 27.80 -5.13
N PHE A 15 -7.74 26.81 -5.77
CA PHE A 15 -8.40 25.74 -6.52
C PHE A 15 -8.46 24.38 -5.79
N LEU A 16 -7.92 24.26 -4.58
CA LEU A 16 -7.89 23.01 -3.79
C LEU A 16 -8.96 22.92 -2.67
N THR A 17 -9.84 23.92 -2.54
CA THR A 17 -10.83 23.99 -1.45
C THR A 17 -12.08 23.11 -1.65
N LYS A 18 -12.15 22.31 -2.72
CA LYS A 18 -13.35 21.49 -3.04
C LYS A 18 -13.09 20.01 -3.34
N LEU A 19 -12.03 19.41 -2.79
CA LEU A 19 -11.90 17.95 -2.76
C LEU A 19 -12.02 17.47 -1.31
N PRO A 20 -13.03 16.63 -0.98
CA PRO A 20 -13.13 16.08 0.37
C PRO A 20 -11.94 15.13 0.62
N PRO A 21 -11.48 15.01 1.88
CA PRO A 21 -10.41 14.08 2.22
C PRO A 21 -10.83 12.66 1.83
N LEU A 22 -9.84 11.84 1.44
CA LEU A 22 -9.92 10.44 0.97
C LEU A 22 -10.68 9.47 1.91
N LEU A 23 -11.30 9.95 2.99
CA LEU A 23 -12.15 9.17 3.90
C LEU A 23 -13.60 8.97 3.39
N THR A 24 -14.11 9.82 2.49
CA THR A 24 -15.57 9.84 2.21
C THR A 24 -16.02 8.87 1.11
N ILE A 25 -15.12 8.21 0.38
CA ILE A 25 -15.49 7.30 -0.73
C ILE A 25 -15.58 5.82 -0.30
N LEU A 26 -15.27 5.48 0.95
CA LEU A 26 -15.28 4.09 1.44
C LEU A 26 -16.45 3.70 2.35
N ASN A 27 -17.40 4.61 2.63
CA ASN A 27 -18.45 4.41 3.64
C ASN A 27 -19.79 3.85 3.11
N GLY A 28 -19.77 3.11 2.00
CA GLY A 28 -20.97 2.52 1.43
C GLY A 28 -20.81 1.05 1.11
N HIS A 29 -20.74 0.19 2.14
CA HIS A 29 -21.21 -1.22 2.14
C HIS A 29 -20.51 -2.04 3.24
N LEU A 30 -20.99 -1.91 4.48
CA LEU A 30 -20.93 -3.01 5.44
C LEU A 30 -22.27 -3.09 6.15
N TYR A 31 -23.09 -4.04 5.69
CA TYR A 31 -24.29 -4.47 6.40
C TYR A 31 -23.88 -5.02 7.77
N SER A 32 -24.40 -4.38 8.81
CA SER A 32 -24.31 -4.81 10.19
C SER A 32 -25.18 -6.05 10.43
N HIS A 33 -24.56 -7.21 10.70
CA HIS A 33 -25.24 -8.29 11.40
C HIS A 33 -25.15 -8.07 12.91
N GLN A 34 -26.31 -7.85 13.51
CA GLN A 34 -26.56 -7.88 14.94
C GLN A 34 -26.16 -9.24 15.52
N PHE A 35 -25.46 -9.23 16.67
CA PHE A 35 -25.45 -10.36 17.60
C PHE A 35 -25.77 -9.85 19.01
N ASN A 36 -26.75 -10.51 19.63
CA ASN A 36 -27.30 -10.22 20.95
C ASN A 36 -26.28 -10.42 22.08
N PRO A 37 -26.44 -9.70 23.21
CA PRO A 37 -25.57 -9.82 24.38
C PRO A 37 -26.10 -10.88 25.36
N PHE A 38 -25.23 -11.80 25.79
CA PHE A 38 -25.38 -12.48 27.07
C PHE A 38 -24.06 -12.37 27.84
N PRO A 39 -24.07 -11.89 29.10
CA PRO A 39 -22.86 -11.75 29.89
C PRO A 39 -22.64 -13.03 30.70
N GLN A 40 -21.54 -13.74 30.45
CA GLN A 40 -20.99 -14.67 31.45
C GLN A 40 -19.80 -14.00 32.14
N LYS A 41 -20.07 -13.60 33.38
CA LYS A 41 -19.10 -13.16 34.37
C LYS A 41 -18.14 -14.30 34.69
N PHE A 42 -16.85 -14.05 34.56
CA PHE A 42 -15.88 -14.54 35.54
C PHE A 42 -14.85 -13.42 35.77
N SER A 43 -14.93 -12.83 36.97
CA SER A 43 -13.85 -12.04 37.54
C SER A 43 -13.20 -12.88 38.62
N THR A 44 -11.89 -13.09 38.51
CA THR A 44 -11.02 -13.11 39.69
C THR A 44 -9.74 -12.36 39.35
N SER A 45 -9.51 -11.35 40.17
CA SER A 45 -8.36 -10.48 40.26
C SER A 45 -7.09 -11.24 40.66
N SER A 46 -5.98 -10.93 39.99
CA SER A 46 -4.63 -11.10 40.55
C SER A 46 -3.75 -9.98 40.00
N SER A 47 -3.19 -9.22 40.93
CA SER A 47 -2.35 -8.05 40.73
C SER A 47 -0.94 -8.42 40.23
N GLY A 48 -0.42 -7.63 39.29
CA GLY A 48 0.95 -7.11 39.44
C GLY A 48 2.08 -7.75 38.65
N HIS A 49 1.92 -8.91 38.00
CA HIS A 49 2.91 -9.42 37.04
C HIS A 49 2.23 -10.24 35.96
N CYS A 50 2.02 -9.64 34.78
CA CYS A 50 1.66 -10.38 33.58
C CYS A 50 2.92 -11.08 33.06
N GLU A 51 3.31 -12.16 33.73
CA GLU A 51 4.23 -13.13 33.14
C GLU A 51 3.52 -13.76 31.95
N ARG A 52 3.99 -13.40 30.75
CA ARG A 52 3.54 -13.97 29.49
C ARG A 52 3.64 -15.49 29.58
N LEU A 53 2.50 -16.18 29.53
CA LEU A 53 2.40 -17.61 29.78
C LEU A 53 3.29 -18.37 28.77
N SER A 54 4.00 -19.40 29.23
CA SER A 54 4.95 -20.19 28.41
C SER A 54 4.34 -20.76 27.12
N TRP A 55 3.03 -21.04 27.12
CA TRP A 55 2.28 -21.50 25.95
C TRP A 55 2.10 -20.43 24.87
N GLU A 56 2.01 -19.15 25.25
CA GLU A 56 1.82 -18.04 24.32
C GLU A 56 3.04 -17.85 23.41
N ARG A 57 4.26 -18.02 23.94
CA ARG A 57 5.50 -18.06 23.14
C ARG A 57 5.51 -19.24 22.17
N SER A 58 5.11 -20.42 22.65
CA SER A 58 5.02 -21.61 21.80
C SER A 58 4.05 -21.39 20.64
N THR A 59 2.87 -20.81 20.88
CA THR A 59 1.88 -20.52 19.82
C THR A 59 2.35 -19.43 18.86
N GLN A 60 3.00 -18.38 19.36
CA GLN A 60 3.56 -17.31 18.51
C GLN A 60 4.64 -17.85 17.57
N GLU A 61 5.59 -18.64 18.09
CA GLU A 61 6.66 -19.24 17.30
C GLU A 61 6.12 -20.25 16.28
N ILE A 62 5.15 -21.10 16.67
CA ILE A 62 4.50 -22.04 15.76
C ILE A 62 3.84 -21.30 14.59
N LEU A 63 3.09 -20.24 14.87
CA LEU A 63 2.38 -19.48 13.85
C LEU A 63 3.34 -18.73 12.92
N LEU A 64 4.44 -18.20 13.47
CA LEU A 64 5.51 -17.59 12.70
C LEU A 64 6.21 -18.60 11.79
N GLN A 65 6.49 -19.81 12.28
CA GLN A 65 7.09 -20.88 11.48
C GLN A 65 6.14 -21.36 10.39
N LYS A 66 4.85 -21.50 10.69
CA LYS A 66 3.83 -21.81 9.70
C LYS A 66 3.78 -20.75 8.58
N LEU A 67 3.84 -19.48 8.94
CA LEU A 67 3.87 -18.38 7.96
C LEU A 67 5.13 -18.46 7.08
N LYS A 68 6.31 -18.64 7.70
CA LYS A 68 7.58 -18.80 6.97
C LYS A 68 7.54 -20.01 6.04
N PHE A 69 6.94 -21.11 6.48
CA PHE A 69 6.77 -22.33 5.69
C PHE A 69 5.84 -22.08 4.48
N ALA A 70 4.66 -21.50 4.70
CA ALA A 70 3.72 -21.19 3.63
C ALA A 70 4.30 -20.24 2.58
N LEU A 71 5.12 -19.27 3.00
CA LEU A 71 5.84 -18.38 2.09
C LEU A 71 6.89 -19.13 1.25
N ARG A 72 7.71 -19.98 1.89
CA ARG A 72 8.74 -20.78 1.19
C ARG A 72 8.14 -21.75 0.17
N ASN A 73 6.95 -22.30 0.46
CA ASN A 73 6.27 -23.23 -0.43
C ASN A 73 5.30 -22.56 -1.41
N HIS A 74 5.34 -21.23 -1.53
CA HIS A 74 4.47 -20.45 -2.42
C HIS A 74 2.95 -20.65 -2.18
N GLN A 75 2.56 -21.08 -0.97
CA GLN A 75 1.17 -21.30 -0.55
C GLN A 75 0.51 -19.96 -0.18
N SER A 76 0.20 -19.15 -1.20
CA SER A 76 -0.19 -17.74 -1.04
C SER A 76 -1.45 -17.54 -0.19
N GLN A 77 -2.46 -18.41 -0.33
CA GLN A 77 -3.70 -18.33 0.46
C GLN A 77 -3.44 -18.67 1.94
N GLU A 78 -2.70 -19.75 2.21
CA GLU A 78 -2.33 -20.15 3.58
C GLU A 78 -1.44 -19.11 4.25
N ALA A 79 -0.49 -18.52 3.51
CA ALA A 79 0.36 -17.45 4.00
C ALA A 79 -0.48 -16.21 4.41
N LEU A 80 -1.48 -15.84 3.61
CA LEU A 80 -2.37 -14.72 3.93
C LEU A 80 -3.23 -14.99 5.16
N GLU A 81 -3.83 -16.17 5.27
CA GLU A 81 -4.64 -16.56 6.44
C GLU A 81 -3.78 -16.58 7.70
N THR A 82 -2.62 -17.24 7.65
CA THR A 82 -1.68 -17.32 8.77
C THR A 82 -1.17 -15.93 9.16
N PHE A 83 -0.92 -15.04 8.20
CA PHE A 83 -0.57 -13.64 8.46
C PHE A 83 -1.69 -12.90 9.18
N HIS A 84 -2.96 -13.09 8.78
CA HIS A 84 -4.10 -12.45 9.45
C HIS A 84 -4.27 -12.95 10.88
N ASP A 85 -4.15 -14.26 11.11
CA ASP A 85 -4.20 -14.84 12.44
C ASP A 85 -3.06 -14.32 13.32
N PHE A 86 -1.83 -14.28 12.77
CA PHE A 86 -0.67 -13.74 13.49
C PHE A 86 -0.88 -12.29 13.86
N ARG A 87 -1.35 -11.50 12.90
CA ARG A 87 -1.64 -10.08 13.12
C ARG A 87 -2.72 -9.85 14.18
N ARG A 88 -3.79 -10.64 14.17
CA ARG A 88 -4.89 -10.50 15.13
C ARG A 88 -4.44 -10.79 16.56
N LEU A 89 -3.53 -11.75 16.74
CA LEU A 89 -3.10 -12.21 18.06
C LEU A 89 -1.89 -11.45 18.61
N TYR A 90 -0.92 -11.13 17.75
CA TYR A 90 0.41 -10.65 18.15
C TYR A 90 0.82 -9.33 17.50
N GLY A 91 -0.03 -8.76 16.64
CA GLY A 91 0.33 -7.61 15.81
C GLY A 91 1.17 -8.00 14.59
N TYR A 92 1.73 -7.01 13.91
CA TYR A 92 2.46 -7.26 12.66
C TYR A 92 3.73 -8.08 12.87
N PRO A 93 4.03 -9.06 12.00
CA PRO A 93 5.31 -9.72 12.01
C PRO A 93 6.42 -8.78 11.53
N GLU A 94 7.66 -9.25 11.59
CA GLU A 94 8.84 -8.53 11.11
C GLU A 94 8.64 -7.90 9.73
N VAL A 95 9.28 -6.75 9.52
CA VAL A 95 9.17 -5.94 8.29
C VAL A 95 9.40 -6.80 7.05
N GLN A 96 10.47 -7.61 7.04
CA GLN A 96 10.80 -8.50 5.93
C GLN A 96 9.67 -9.48 5.60
N LEU A 97 9.07 -10.09 6.63
CA LEU A 97 8.00 -11.08 6.47
C LEU A 97 6.72 -10.43 5.95
N SER A 98 6.36 -9.25 6.48
CA SER A 98 5.23 -8.46 5.99
C SER A 98 5.36 -8.10 4.52
N ASN A 99 6.56 -7.70 4.09
CA ASN A 99 6.83 -7.38 2.68
C ASN A 99 6.81 -8.64 1.80
N GLN A 100 7.35 -9.77 2.27
CA GLN A 100 7.29 -11.04 1.54
C GLN A 100 5.85 -11.49 1.28
N VAL A 101 4.96 -11.38 2.28
CA VAL A 101 3.53 -11.70 2.11
C VAL A 101 2.91 -10.84 1.00
N ILE A 102 3.11 -9.52 1.05
CA ILE A 102 2.55 -8.60 0.04
C ILE A 102 3.10 -8.93 -1.35
N VAL A 103 4.42 -9.14 -1.47
CA VAL A 103 5.08 -9.44 -2.75
C VAL A 103 4.58 -10.78 -3.33
N GLN A 104 4.46 -11.81 -2.50
CA GLN A 104 3.99 -13.12 -2.96
C GLN A 104 2.53 -13.05 -3.44
N LEU A 105 1.68 -12.29 -2.76
CA LEU A 105 0.30 -12.08 -3.18
C LEU A 105 0.21 -11.23 -4.46
N CYS A 106 1.04 -10.19 -4.60
CA CYS A 106 0.99 -9.31 -5.76
C CYS A 106 1.51 -9.96 -7.04
N TYR A 107 2.39 -10.96 -6.94
CA TYR A 107 2.83 -11.76 -8.09
C TYR A 107 1.93 -12.96 -8.40
N SER A 108 0.83 -13.14 -7.66
CA SER A 108 -0.15 -14.18 -8.00
C SER A 108 -0.80 -13.91 -9.35
N SER A 109 -1.06 -14.97 -10.11
CA SER A 109 -1.90 -14.91 -11.31
C SER A 109 -3.38 -14.66 -11.00
N ASN A 110 -3.79 -14.77 -9.73
CA ASN A 110 -5.18 -14.56 -9.32
C ASN A 110 -5.44 -13.07 -8.98
N HIS A 111 -6.32 -12.42 -9.76
CA HIS A 111 -6.75 -11.03 -9.53
C HIS A 111 -7.25 -10.77 -8.10
N VAL A 112 -7.92 -11.75 -7.47
CA VAL A 112 -8.42 -11.63 -6.09
C VAL A 112 -7.26 -11.54 -5.10
N LEU A 113 -6.19 -12.33 -5.29
CA LEU A 113 -5.02 -12.29 -4.41
C LEU A 113 -4.21 -11.00 -4.64
N VAL A 114 -4.08 -10.55 -5.89
CA VAL A 114 -3.47 -9.25 -6.19
C VAL A 114 -4.26 -8.11 -5.54
N ARG A 115 -5.60 -8.15 -5.60
CA ARG A 115 -6.43 -7.16 -4.91
C ARG A 115 -6.25 -7.20 -3.39
N LYS A 116 -6.24 -8.40 -2.79
CA LYS A 116 -5.97 -8.57 -1.35
C LYS A 116 -4.59 -8.03 -0.95
N SER A 117 -3.58 -8.16 -1.81
CA SER A 117 -2.25 -7.58 -1.56
C SER A 117 -2.30 -6.05 -1.49
N PHE A 118 -3.11 -5.41 -2.34
CA PHE A 118 -3.35 -3.97 -2.31
C PHE A 118 -4.08 -3.54 -1.05
N ASP A 119 -5.20 -4.20 -0.73
CA ASP A 119 -5.99 -3.88 0.47
C ASP A 119 -5.15 -4.08 1.75
N LEU A 120 -4.34 -5.15 1.80
CA LEU A 120 -3.41 -5.41 2.88
C LEU A 120 -2.35 -4.31 2.99
N ALA A 121 -1.74 -3.90 1.87
CA ALA A 121 -0.73 -2.85 1.86
C ALA A 121 -1.29 -1.52 2.38
N LEU A 122 -2.49 -1.13 1.95
CA LEU A 122 -3.15 0.08 2.46
C LEU A 122 -3.41 0.01 3.96
N LYS A 123 -3.92 -1.12 4.44
CA LYS A 123 -4.19 -1.32 5.87
C LYS A 123 -2.91 -1.25 6.71
N VAL A 124 -1.83 -1.86 6.23
CA VAL A 124 -0.51 -1.74 6.86
C VAL A 124 -0.03 -0.30 6.89
N VAL A 125 -0.18 0.48 5.81
CA VAL A 125 0.28 1.87 5.79
C VAL A 125 -0.51 2.76 6.74
N GLN A 126 -1.82 2.53 6.84
CA GLN A 126 -2.70 3.26 7.76
C GLN A 126 -2.31 3.01 9.23
N GLU A 127 -1.89 1.80 9.57
CA GLU A 127 -1.60 1.40 10.95
C GLU A 127 -0.11 1.55 11.31
N ASN A 128 0.80 1.29 10.37
CA ASN A 128 2.24 1.34 10.56
C ASN A 128 2.96 1.64 9.22
N SER A 129 3.06 2.93 8.89
CA SER A 129 3.57 3.41 7.61
C SER A 129 5.03 3.01 7.31
N GLY A 130 5.84 2.68 8.32
CA GLY A 130 7.23 2.27 8.18
C GLY A 130 7.42 0.79 7.84
N LEU A 131 6.35 0.00 7.81
CA LEU A 131 6.45 -1.46 7.64
C LEU A 131 6.60 -1.91 6.18
N ILE A 132 6.30 -1.06 5.20
CA ILE A 132 6.37 -1.44 3.76
C ILE A 132 7.52 -0.71 3.07
N HIS A 133 8.37 -1.49 2.41
CA HIS A 133 9.51 -1.01 1.65
C HIS A 133 9.06 -0.38 0.31
N VAL A 134 9.82 0.59 -0.17
CA VAL A 134 9.61 1.26 -1.47
C VAL A 134 9.59 0.25 -2.62
N ASP A 135 10.47 -0.76 -2.57
CA ASP A 135 10.51 -1.83 -3.57
C ASP A 135 9.22 -2.65 -3.60
N THR A 136 8.61 -2.89 -2.44
CA THR A 136 7.33 -3.60 -2.34
C THR A 136 6.20 -2.78 -2.95
N PHE A 137 6.18 -1.46 -2.72
CA PHE A 137 5.21 -0.58 -3.41
C PHE A 137 5.42 -0.58 -4.93
N THR A 138 6.68 -0.55 -5.39
CA THR A 138 6.98 -0.57 -6.83
C THR A 138 6.50 -1.87 -7.48
N LYS A 139 6.77 -3.02 -6.85
CA LYS A 139 6.29 -4.34 -7.31
C LYS A 139 4.77 -4.42 -7.31
N LEU A 140 4.13 -3.94 -6.25
CA LEU A 140 2.67 -3.92 -6.14
C LEU A 140 2.03 -3.02 -7.20
N ALA A 141 2.53 -1.80 -7.41
CA ALA A 141 2.04 -0.88 -8.43
C ALA A 141 2.15 -1.49 -9.83
N LEU A 142 3.30 -2.11 -10.15
CA LEU A 142 3.52 -2.81 -11.42
C LEU A 142 2.57 -4.00 -11.59
N SER A 143 2.41 -4.83 -10.56
CA SER A 143 1.46 -5.96 -10.59
C SER A 143 0.03 -5.50 -10.83
N LEU A 144 -0.42 -4.46 -10.12
CA LEU A 144 -1.77 -3.89 -10.30
C LEU A 144 -1.96 -3.35 -11.71
N ALA A 145 -0.97 -2.60 -12.22
CA ALA A 145 -1.02 -2.07 -13.58
C ALA A 145 -1.09 -3.19 -14.63
N ARG A 146 -0.26 -4.23 -14.49
CA ARG A 146 -0.28 -5.41 -15.37
C ARG A 146 -1.65 -6.09 -15.41
N MET A 147 -2.32 -6.15 -14.25
CA MET A 147 -3.67 -6.68 -14.10
C MET A 147 -4.78 -5.71 -14.54
N GLN A 148 -4.42 -4.61 -15.21
CA GLN A 148 -5.33 -3.56 -15.69
C GLN A 148 -6.13 -2.89 -14.56
N MET A 149 -5.58 -2.88 -13.35
CA MET A 149 -6.14 -2.21 -12.18
C MET A 149 -5.55 -0.80 -12.05
N SER A 150 -5.81 0.05 -13.05
CA SER A 150 -5.22 1.39 -13.19
C SER A 150 -5.46 2.30 -11.98
N SER A 151 -6.68 2.31 -11.44
CA SER A 151 -7.01 3.11 -10.25
C SER A 151 -6.22 2.65 -9.01
N PRO A 152 -6.25 1.36 -8.60
CA PRO A 152 -5.40 0.85 -7.52
C PRO A 152 -3.90 1.11 -7.71
N ALA A 153 -3.37 0.92 -8.93
CA ALA A 153 -1.96 1.20 -9.22
C ALA A 153 -1.63 2.68 -8.97
N SER A 154 -2.51 3.60 -9.38
CA SER A 154 -2.35 5.03 -9.16
C SER A 154 -2.38 5.43 -7.68
N VAL A 155 -3.18 4.74 -6.86
CA VAL A 155 -3.22 4.97 -5.41
C VAL A 155 -1.86 4.63 -4.80
N ILE A 156 -1.25 3.52 -5.19
CA ILE A 156 0.10 3.17 -4.72
C ILE A 156 1.13 4.18 -5.21
N LEU A 157 1.09 4.59 -6.48
CA LEU A 157 2.01 5.59 -7.02
C LEU A 157 1.93 6.95 -6.30
N ARG A 158 0.71 7.43 -6.01
CA ARG A 158 0.51 8.67 -5.23
C ARG A 158 0.97 8.49 -3.80
N LEU A 159 0.71 7.35 -3.19
CA LEU A 159 1.20 7.04 -1.84
C LEU A 159 2.74 7.03 -1.77
N MET A 160 3.41 6.52 -2.81
CA MET A 160 4.88 6.61 -2.90
C MET A 160 5.32 8.07 -3.00
N LEU A 161 4.66 8.87 -3.84
CA LEU A 161 4.95 10.29 -4.04
C LEU A 161 4.77 11.10 -2.75
N ASP A 162 3.69 10.85 -2.01
CA ASP A 162 3.40 11.47 -0.71
C ASP A 162 4.49 11.15 0.33
N LYS A 163 5.14 9.99 0.20
CA LYS A 163 6.29 9.59 1.03
C LYS A 163 7.63 10.12 0.50
N GLY A 164 7.63 10.89 -0.58
CA GLY A 164 8.81 11.46 -1.21
C GLY A 164 9.56 10.51 -2.14
N PHE A 165 8.88 9.46 -2.65
CA PHE A 165 9.49 8.47 -3.54
C PHE A 165 8.77 8.42 -4.88
N VAL A 166 9.55 8.40 -5.96
CA VAL A 166 9.06 8.07 -7.31
C VAL A 166 9.78 6.80 -7.74
N PRO A 167 9.08 5.80 -8.33
CA PRO A 167 9.76 4.63 -8.90
C PRO A 167 10.86 5.07 -9.88
N CYS A 168 11.94 4.30 -10.00
CA CYS A 168 12.93 4.61 -11.02
C CYS A 168 12.30 4.60 -12.42
N MET A 169 12.86 5.36 -13.36
CA MET A 169 12.25 5.59 -14.67
C MET A 169 11.90 4.33 -15.45
N GLN A 170 12.71 3.28 -15.31
CA GLN A 170 12.46 1.98 -15.94
C GLN A 170 11.16 1.35 -15.42
N PHE A 171 10.98 1.27 -14.09
CA PHE A 171 9.75 0.75 -13.52
C PHE A 171 8.57 1.69 -13.74
N LEU A 172 8.77 3.00 -13.64
CA LEU A 172 7.71 3.97 -13.90
C LEU A 172 7.19 3.86 -15.35
N SER A 173 8.09 3.71 -16.32
CA SER A 173 7.73 3.49 -17.73
C SER A 173 6.91 2.22 -17.92
N LEU A 174 7.32 1.11 -17.29
CA LEU A 174 6.57 -0.15 -17.35
C LEU A 174 5.18 -0.04 -16.71
N ILE A 175 5.09 0.62 -15.55
CA ILE A 175 3.82 0.85 -14.86
C ILE A 175 2.91 1.70 -15.76
N VAL A 176 3.42 2.82 -16.27
CA VAL A 176 2.68 3.74 -17.15
C VAL A 176 2.22 3.02 -18.42
N PHE A 177 3.10 2.28 -19.09
CA PHE A 177 2.77 1.48 -20.28
C PHE A 177 1.56 0.57 -20.05
N HIS A 178 1.43 -0.01 -18.86
CA HIS A 178 0.29 -0.86 -18.51
C HIS A 178 -0.97 -0.09 -18.15
N ILE A 179 -0.85 1.06 -17.47
CA ILE A 179 -1.99 1.89 -17.06
C ILE A 179 -2.64 2.58 -18.27
N VAL A 180 -1.85 3.12 -19.21
CA VAL A 180 -2.34 3.94 -20.34
C VAL A 180 -3.02 3.12 -21.46
N LYS A 181 -3.29 1.84 -21.24
CA LYS A 181 -4.06 0.98 -22.16
C LYS A 181 -5.57 1.25 -22.13
N THR A 182 -6.00 2.25 -21.37
CA THR A 182 -7.39 2.65 -21.19
C THR A 182 -7.47 4.16 -21.15
N GLU A 183 -8.61 4.74 -21.56
CA GLU A 183 -8.87 6.19 -21.46
C GLU A 183 -8.73 6.68 -20.02
N ILE A 184 -9.38 5.98 -19.08
CA ILE A 184 -9.32 6.30 -17.63
C ILE A 184 -7.87 6.27 -17.14
N GLY A 185 -7.11 5.24 -17.53
CA GLY A 185 -5.70 5.13 -17.17
C GLY A 185 -4.84 6.26 -17.74
N THR A 186 -5.13 6.71 -18.96
CA THR A 186 -4.46 7.84 -19.61
C THR A 186 -4.68 9.15 -18.85
N GLN A 187 -5.91 9.42 -18.42
CA GLN A 187 -6.24 10.58 -17.58
C GLN A 187 -5.52 10.50 -16.21
N ILE A 188 -5.53 9.32 -15.58
CA ILE A 188 -4.84 9.06 -14.31
C ILE A 188 -3.33 9.33 -14.42
N VAL A 189 -2.69 8.80 -15.47
CA VAL A 189 -1.24 8.99 -15.68
C VAL A 189 -0.90 10.44 -15.94
N SER A 190 -1.68 11.12 -16.78
CA SER A 190 -1.45 12.55 -17.07
C SER A 190 -1.48 13.39 -15.80
N ASN A 191 -2.47 13.14 -14.93
CA ASN A 191 -2.56 13.80 -13.63
C ASN A 191 -1.38 13.45 -12.71
N TYR A 192 -1.00 12.16 -12.64
CA TYR A 192 0.13 11.72 -11.82
C TYR A 192 1.46 12.33 -12.29
N LEU A 193 1.73 12.38 -13.59
CA LEU A 193 2.97 12.96 -14.12
C LEU A 193 3.07 14.47 -13.83
N SER A 194 1.94 15.19 -13.85
CA SER A 194 1.90 16.58 -13.38
C SER A 194 2.36 16.68 -11.91
N GLN A 195 1.84 15.81 -11.03
CA GLN A 195 2.23 15.80 -9.62
C GLN A 195 3.72 15.45 -9.43
N VAL A 196 4.26 14.55 -10.26
CA VAL A 196 5.69 14.22 -10.26
C VAL A 196 6.53 15.44 -10.67
N CYS A 197 6.13 16.17 -11.71
CA CYS A 197 6.79 17.42 -12.11
C CYS A 197 6.76 18.47 -10.99
N ASP A 198 5.62 18.65 -10.33
CA ASP A 198 5.47 19.58 -9.20
C ASP A 198 6.37 19.16 -8.02
N PHE A 199 6.41 17.86 -7.71
CA PHE A 199 7.27 17.30 -6.68
C PHE A 199 8.75 17.64 -6.94
N TYR A 200 9.28 17.35 -8.13
CA TYR A 200 10.67 17.66 -8.46
C TYR A 200 10.93 19.17 -8.52
N SER A 201 9.98 19.97 -9.00
CA SER A 201 10.11 21.43 -9.03
C SER A 201 10.18 22.06 -7.64
N SER A 202 9.58 21.41 -6.63
CA SER A 202 9.62 21.86 -5.24
C SER A 202 10.94 21.56 -4.52
N LEU A 203 11.75 20.65 -5.04
CA LEU A 203 13.07 20.32 -4.48
C LEU A 203 14.04 21.46 -4.81
N LYS A 204 14.48 22.19 -3.77
CA LYS A 204 15.28 23.43 -3.89
C LYS A 204 16.64 23.26 -4.59
N ASP A 205 17.11 22.03 -4.78
CA ASP A 205 18.35 21.73 -5.50
C ASP A 205 18.13 21.68 -7.02
N LYS A 206 18.27 22.85 -7.66
CA LYS A 206 18.25 23.04 -9.12
C LYS A 206 19.34 22.23 -9.88
N LYS A 207 20.21 21.51 -9.18
CA LYS A 207 21.31 20.69 -9.73
C LYS A 207 21.04 19.19 -9.74
N ALA A 208 20.04 18.70 -9.02
CA ALA A 208 19.48 17.38 -9.28
C ALA A 208 18.60 17.52 -10.52
N LEU A 209 19.23 17.71 -11.68
CA LEU A 209 18.57 17.74 -12.97
C LEU A 209 17.95 16.36 -13.15
N PHE A 210 16.71 16.20 -12.68
CA PHE A 210 15.80 15.20 -13.14
C PHE A 210 15.79 15.37 -14.66
N LYS A 211 16.59 14.55 -15.34
CA LYS A 211 16.50 14.39 -16.77
C LYS A 211 15.45 13.31 -16.93
N PRO A 212 14.16 13.68 -17.06
CA PRO A 212 13.13 12.68 -17.25
C PRO A 212 13.57 11.82 -18.43
N ASP A 213 13.59 10.52 -18.21
CA ASP A 213 13.55 9.62 -19.35
C ASP A 213 12.27 9.97 -20.11
N THR A 214 12.43 10.46 -21.34
CA THR A 214 11.32 10.95 -22.15
C THR A 214 10.32 9.83 -22.44
N LEU A 215 10.72 8.57 -22.27
CA LEU A 215 9.88 7.40 -22.49
C LEU A 215 8.54 7.50 -21.74
N VAL A 216 8.55 7.87 -20.45
CA VAL A 216 7.32 7.94 -19.65
C VAL A 216 6.34 8.97 -20.20
N PHE A 217 6.84 10.14 -20.59
CA PHE A 217 6.04 11.21 -21.16
C PHE A 217 5.54 10.87 -22.56
N ASN A 218 6.39 10.24 -23.38
CA ASN A 218 6.01 9.80 -24.72
C ASN A 218 4.90 8.75 -24.65
N LEU A 219 4.95 7.80 -23.70
CA LEU A 219 3.89 6.82 -23.48
C LEU A 219 2.56 7.49 -23.10
N ALA A 220 2.60 8.51 -22.24
CA ALA A 220 1.42 9.26 -21.84
C ALA A 220 0.85 10.09 -23.01
N LEU A 221 1.69 10.83 -23.73
CA LEU A 221 1.30 11.66 -24.87
C LEU A 221 0.72 10.82 -26.02
N ASP A 222 1.37 9.70 -26.36
CA ASP A 222 0.87 8.74 -27.34
C ASP A 222 -0.52 8.21 -26.95
N ALA A 223 -0.72 7.90 -25.67
CA ALA A 223 -2.03 7.49 -25.18
C ALA A 223 -3.07 8.62 -25.22
N CYS A 224 -2.71 9.87 -24.92
CA CYS A 224 -3.60 11.02 -25.05
C CYS A 224 -3.99 11.34 -26.50
N VAL A 225 -3.23 10.89 -27.48
CA VAL A 225 -3.60 11.01 -28.91
C VAL A 225 -4.56 9.87 -29.31
N ARG A 226 -4.49 8.72 -28.64
CA ARG A 226 -5.36 7.56 -28.93
C ARG A 226 -6.77 7.67 -28.36
N TYR A 227 -6.97 8.41 -27.28
CA TYR A 227 -8.25 8.58 -26.58
C TYR A 227 -8.66 10.04 -26.58
#